data_AF-A0AAV7FUH2-F1
#
_entry.id   AF-A0AAV7FUH2-F1
#
_cell.length_a   1.000
_cell.length_b   1.000
_cell.length_c   1.000
_cell.angle_alpha   90.00
_cell.angle_beta   90.00
_cell.angle_gamma   90.00
#
_symmetry.space_group_name_H-M   'P 1'
#
loop_
_entity.id
_entity.type
_entity.pdbx_description
1 polymer ?
#
loop_
_entity_poly.entity_id
_entity_poly.type
_entity_poly.pdbx_seq_one_letter_code
_entity_poly.pdbx_strand_id
1 'polypeptide(L)'
;MSDFFGFLYIHSCGTSSYDSYKIHLLGRGEKKEESTSTDMPLGTAIHNIEITLGKEQQALELIAKEGKSATLPSGEVRLISKNCLATVGQVGNVGVNQKSLGRAGSQCWLGKRPVVRGVVMNPVDHPHGGGEGRAPIGRKKPTTGLSCAWKKKEEKERIVTWSRASTIIPTMIGHTIAIHNGKEHLPISITDRMVGHKLGEFAPTLTFVRHARNDKKSRR
;
A
#
# COMPACT_ATOMS: atom_id res chain seq x y z
N MET A 1 8.88 -47.45 52.15
CA MET A 1 10.34 -47.72 52.04
C MET A 1 10.62 -47.76 50.55
N SER A 2 11.21 -46.76 49.90
CA SER A 2 12.26 -45.85 50.34
C SER A 2 12.22 -44.58 49.48
N ASP A 3 12.09 -43.46 50.17
CA ASP A 3 12.61 -42.12 49.93
C ASP A 3 13.31 -41.84 48.58
N PHE A 4 12.67 -41.01 47.74
CA PHE A 4 13.35 -40.24 46.70
C PHE A 4 13.46 -38.78 47.15
N PHE A 5 14.56 -38.50 47.86
CA PHE A 5 15.06 -37.15 48.09
C PHE A 5 15.69 -36.66 46.76
N GLY A 6 15.15 -35.58 46.19
CA GLY A 6 15.71 -34.92 45.01
C GLY A 6 15.73 -33.41 45.24
N PHE A 7 16.90 -32.89 45.58
CA PHE A 7 17.19 -31.51 45.97
C PHE A 7 16.74 -30.47 44.92
N LEU A 8 16.03 -29.44 45.38
CA LEU A 8 15.82 -28.18 44.69
C LEU A 8 17.10 -27.34 44.80
N TYR A 9 17.85 -27.20 43.72
CA TYR A 9 18.97 -26.26 43.63
C TYR A 9 18.55 -25.04 42.81
N ILE A 10 18.34 -23.90 43.48
CA ILE A 10 18.20 -22.59 42.85
C ILE A 10 19.57 -21.91 42.93
N HIS A 11 20.28 -21.84 41.81
CA HIS A 11 21.49 -21.03 41.70
C HIS A 11 21.13 -19.69 41.04
N SER A 12 21.14 -18.61 41.82
CA SER A 12 21.10 -17.25 41.29
C SER A 12 22.49 -16.87 40.78
N CYS A 13 22.61 -16.53 39.50
CA CYS A 13 23.72 -15.73 38.99
C CYS A 13 23.17 -14.81 37.90
N GLY A 14 23.35 -13.50 38.11
CA GLY A 14 22.74 -12.46 37.29
C GLY A 14 23.41 -12.23 35.94
N THR A 15 22.75 -11.36 35.17
CA THR A 15 23.21 -10.68 33.95
C THR A 15 23.19 -11.47 32.64
N SER A 16 21.99 -11.70 32.10
CA SER A 16 21.64 -11.39 30.70
C SER A 16 20.22 -11.87 30.42
N SER A 17 19.46 -11.04 29.70
CA SER A 17 18.05 -11.25 29.39
C SER A 17 17.81 -12.42 28.44
N TYR A 18 17.77 -13.66 28.93
CA TYR A 18 17.11 -14.81 28.29
C TYR A 18 16.69 -15.82 29.37
N ASP A 19 15.55 -15.58 30.00
CA ASP A 19 14.92 -16.60 30.85
C ASP A 19 14.03 -17.49 29.98
N SER A 20 14.63 -18.59 29.51
CA SER A 20 13.89 -19.75 29.03
C SER A 20 13.55 -20.63 30.24
N TYR A 21 12.35 -20.50 30.80
CA TYR A 21 11.88 -21.44 31.82
C TYR A 21 11.52 -22.77 31.16
N LYS A 22 12.45 -23.73 31.20
CA LYS A 22 12.23 -25.09 30.70
C LYS A 22 11.50 -25.92 31.75
N ILE A 23 10.17 -25.94 31.71
CA ILE A 23 9.40 -27.00 32.36
C ILE A 23 9.47 -28.22 31.46
N HIS A 24 10.28 -29.21 31.84
CA HIS A 24 10.26 -30.53 31.21
C HIS A 24 8.99 -31.26 31.66
N LEU A 25 7.97 -31.27 30.80
CA LEU A 25 6.99 -32.35 30.76
C LEU A 25 7.04 -32.98 29.36
N LEU A 26 7.35 -34.26 29.34
CA LEU A 26 7.48 -35.13 28.18
C LEU A 26 6.26 -35.04 27.25
N GLY A 27 6.49 -34.58 26.01
CA GLY A 27 5.49 -34.65 24.95
C GLY A 27 5.99 -34.05 23.63
N ARG A 28 6.36 -34.92 22.69
CA ARG A 28 6.59 -34.73 21.24
C ARG A 28 6.46 -33.29 20.68
N GLY A 29 7.58 -32.82 20.09
CA GLY A 29 7.69 -31.84 19.01
C GLY A 29 6.55 -30.84 18.81
N GLU A 30 6.80 -29.58 19.14
CA GLU A 30 5.94 -28.44 18.81
C GLU A 30 5.74 -28.35 17.29
N LYS A 31 4.66 -28.96 16.80
CA LYS A 31 4.15 -28.68 15.47
C LYS A 31 3.49 -27.31 15.55
N LYS A 32 3.93 -26.37 14.73
CA LYS A 32 3.10 -25.20 14.40
C LYS A 32 1.80 -25.77 13.82
N GLU A 33 0.68 -25.57 14.51
CA GLU A 33 -0.63 -25.95 13.97
C GLU A 33 -0.98 -24.96 12.86
N GLU A 34 -0.48 -25.23 11.65
CA GLU A 34 -0.95 -24.59 10.43
C GLU A 34 -2.33 -25.17 10.11
N SER A 35 -3.34 -24.30 10.18
CA SER A 35 -4.73 -24.67 9.92
C SER A 35 -5.22 -24.02 8.64
N THR A 36 -6.05 -24.76 7.89
CA THR A 36 -6.73 -24.17 6.73
C THR A 36 -7.83 -23.24 7.22
N SER A 37 -8.11 -22.19 6.43
CA SER A 37 -9.16 -21.23 6.78
C SER A 37 -10.47 -21.92 7.15
N THR A 38 -10.87 -23.00 6.48
CA THR A 38 -12.11 -23.74 6.75
C THR A 38 -12.25 -24.29 8.17
N ASP A 39 -11.15 -24.60 8.86
CA ASP A 39 -11.17 -25.29 10.14
C ASP A 39 -11.19 -24.33 11.34
N MET A 40 -10.98 -23.04 11.11
CA MET A 40 -10.94 -22.03 12.17
C MET A 40 -12.36 -21.53 12.55
N PRO A 41 -12.69 -21.47 13.85
CA PRO A 41 -13.97 -20.94 14.29
C PRO A 41 -14.07 -19.42 14.03
N LEU A 42 -15.30 -18.95 13.82
CA LEU A 42 -15.58 -17.52 13.59
C LEU A 42 -15.17 -16.71 14.83
N GLY A 43 -14.61 -15.50 14.60
CA GLY A 43 -14.14 -14.64 15.69
C GLY A 43 -12.76 -14.99 16.25
N THR A 44 -12.07 -15.98 15.70
CA THR A 44 -10.72 -16.36 16.14
C THR A 44 -9.69 -15.28 15.79
N ALA A 45 -8.76 -15.05 16.72
CA ALA A 45 -7.55 -14.30 16.49
C ALA A 45 -6.59 -15.13 15.61
N ILE A 46 -6.34 -14.68 14.37
CA ILE A 46 -5.44 -15.28 13.39
C ILE A 46 -4.32 -14.30 12.97
N HIS A 47 -3.09 -14.78 12.82
CA HIS A 47 -1.96 -14.05 12.23
C HIS A 47 -1.34 -14.82 11.05
N ASN A 48 -0.48 -14.15 10.29
CA ASN A 48 0.29 -14.74 9.19
C ASN A 48 -0.58 -15.36 8.09
N ILE A 49 -1.55 -14.58 7.59
CA ILE A 49 -2.57 -15.07 6.64
C ILE A 49 -2.03 -15.05 5.20
N GLU A 50 -2.23 -16.15 4.47
CA GLU A 50 -1.99 -16.19 3.02
C GLU A 50 -3.10 -15.45 2.24
N ILE A 51 -2.72 -14.47 1.42
CA ILE A 51 -3.68 -13.73 0.58
C ILE A 51 -3.96 -14.48 -0.73
N THR A 52 -2.95 -15.16 -1.27
CA THR A 52 -3.02 -15.99 -2.48
C THR A 52 -2.34 -17.32 -2.21
N LEU A 53 -2.99 -18.40 -2.62
CA LEU A 53 -2.51 -19.78 -2.44
C LEU A 53 -1.10 -19.95 -3.03
N GLY A 54 -0.17 -20.40 -2.20
CA GLY A 54 1.20 -20.74 -2.62
C GLY A 54 2.14 -19.55 -2.85
N LYS A 55 1.77 -18.32 -2.46
CA LYS A 55 2.73 -17.21 -2.34
C LYS A 55 3.10 -17.03 -0.88
N GLU A 56 4.40 -16.83 -0.63
CA GLU A 56 4.92 -16.64 0.73
C GLU A 56 4.20 -15.48 1.46
N GLN A 57 4.08 -15.71 2.76
CA GLN A 57 3.18 -15.04 3.68
C GLN A 57 3.44 -13.53 3.75
N GLN A 58 2.38 -12.72 3.61
CA GLN A 58 2.45 -11.30 3.93
C GLN A 58 2.06 -11.15 5.40
N ALA A 59 2.96 -10.60 6.20
CA ALA A 59 2.81 -10.38 7.64
C ALA A 59 1.58 -9.51 7.93
N LEU A 60 0.43 -10.14 8.13
CA LEU A 60 -0.78 -9.48 8.59
C LEU A 60 -1.16 -10.01 9.97
N GLU A 61 -1.15 -9.07 10.89
CA GLU A 61 -1.54 -9.20 12.29
C GLU A 61 -3.06 -9.00 12.38
N LEU A 62 -3.83 -10.05 12.66
CA LEU A 62 -5.18 -10.05 13.27
C LEU A 62 -6.26 -9.05 12.82
N ILE A 63 -7.45 -9.58 12.48
CA ILE A 63 -8.70 -9.52 13.29
C ILE A 63 -9.77 -10.40 12.63
N ALA A 64 -10.34 -11.30 13.43
CA ALA A 64 -11.59 -12.05 13.25
C ALA A 64 -11.95 -12.52 11.83
N LYS A 65 -11.94 -13.84 11.63
CA LYS A 65 -12.62 -14.43 10.49
C LYS A 65 -14.14 -14.27 10.66
N GLU A 66 -14.76 -13.56 9.72
CA GLU A 66 -16.21 -13.45 9.60
C GLU A 66 -16.61 -14.03 8.24
N GLY A 67 -16.95 -15.33 8.22
CA GLY A 67 -17.32 -16.05 7.01
C GLY A 67 -16.19 -16.14 5.98
N LYS A 68 -16.35 -15.45 4.84
CA LYS A 68 -15.37 -15.41 3.72
C LYS A 68 -14.44 -14.19 3.78
N SER A 69 -14.64 -13.30 4.75
CA SER A 69 -13.87 -12.07 4.94
C SER A 69 -13.03 -12.15 6.20
N ALA A 70 -11.88 -11.48 6.15
CA ALA A 70 -11.06 -11.20 7.31
C ALA A 70 -10.78 -9.70 7.39
N THR A 71 -10.66 -9.20 8.62
CA THR A 71 -10.28 -7.81 8.89
C THR A 71 -8.77 -7.74 9.09
N LEU A 72 -8.13 -6.77 8.46
CA LEU A 72 -6.69 -6.54 8.53
C LEU A 72 -6.32 -5.62 9.71
N PRO A 73 -5.06 -5.58 10.18
CA PRO A 73 -4.64 -4.67 11.25
C PRO A 73 -4.78 -3.19 10.85
N SER A 74 -4.85 -2.92 9.55
CA SER A 74 -5.16 -1.60 9.01
C SER A 74 -6.62 -1.17 9.18
N GLY A 75 -7.51 -2.06 9.65
CA GLY A 75 -8.96 -1.89 9.70
C GLY A 75 -9.66 -2.13 8.37
N GLU A 76 -8.93 -2.53 7.32
CA GLU A 76 -9.50 -2.87 6.02
C GLU A 76 -10.10 -4.29 6.03
N VAL A 77 -11.28 -4.46 5.44
CA VAL A 77 -11.92 -5.78 5.30
C VAL A 77 -11.60 -6.34 3.92
N ARG A 78 -11.03 -7.55 3.86
CA ARG A 78 -10.71 -8.24 2.60
C ARG A 78 -11.34 -9.63 2.53
N LEU A 79 -11.75 -10.03 1.32
CA LEU A 79 -12.20 -11.39 1.04
C LEU A 79 -10.99 -12.33 0.89
N ILE A 80 -11.02 -13.46 1.59
CA ILE A 80 -9.94 -14.44 1.61
C ILE A 80 -10.47 -15.80 1.16
N SER A 81 -9.65 -16.53 0.38
CA SER A 81 -10.01 -17.87 -0.06
C SER A 81 -10.11 -18.84 1.12
N LYS A 82 -11.01 -19.82 0.98
CA LYS A 82 -11.21 -20.88 1.99
C LYS A 82 -9.98 -21.78 2.17
N ASN A 83 -9.13 -21.85 1.16
CA ASN A 83 -7.97 -22.75 1.14
C ASN A 83 -6.68 -22.07 1.66
N CYS A 84 -6.73 -20.81 2.07
CA CYS A 84 -5.55 -20.09 2.57
C CYS A 84 -5.14 -20.63 3.95
N LEU A 85 -3.82 -20.74 4.17
CA LEU A 85 -3.25 -21.09 5.46
C LEU A 85 -3.18 -19.86 6.37
N ALA A 86 -3.37 -20.10 7.66
CA ALA A 86 -3.11 -19.10 8.68
C ALA A 86 -2.83 -19.74 10.05
N THR A 87 -2.22 -18.97 10.94
CA THR A 87 -1.85 -19.42 12.29
C THR A 87 -2.75 -18.78 13.34
N VAL A 88 -3.28 -19.59 14.26
CA VAL A 88 -4.11 -19.11 15.37
C VAL A 88 -3.23 -18.42 16.42
N GLY A 89 -3.71 -17.30 16.96
CA GLY A 89 -3.07 -16.54 18.03
C GLY A 89 -2.56 -15.17 17.60
N GLN A 90 -1.94 -14.47 18.55
CA GLN A 90 -1.30 -13.16 18.34
C GLN A 90 0.22 -13.32 18.22
N VAL A 91 0.85 -12.44 17.44
CA VAL A 91 2.30 -12.35 17.37
C VAL A 91 2.85 -11.90 18.74
N GLY A 92 3.89 -12.59 19.23
CA GLY A 92 4.54 -12.21 20.49
C GLY A 92 5.22 -10.84 20.46
N ASN A 93 5.75 -10.40 21.60
CA ASN A 93 6.46 -9.10 21.76
C ASN A 93 5.56 -7.85 21.61
N VAL A 94 4.35 -7.91 22.15
CA VAL A 94 3.35 -6.81 22.16
C VAL A 94 3.92 -5.50 22.75
N GLY A 95 4.84 -5.60 23.71
CA GLY A 95 5.48 -4.45 24.36
C GLY A 95 6.57 -3.73 23.56
N VAL A 96 6.83 -4.13 22.31
CA VAL A 96 7.90 -3.50 21.50
C VAL A 96 7.67 -2.02 21.26
N ASN A 97 6.41 -1.61 21.09
CA ASN A 97 6.03 -0.22 20.81
C ASN A 97 6.17 0.71 22.02
N GLN A 98 6.20 0.16 23.23
CA GLN A 98 6.35 0.92 24.47
C GLN A 98 7.84 1.25 24.76
N LYS A 99 8.79 0.64 24.03
CA LYS A 99 10.22 0.86 24.25
C LYS A 99 10.68 2.21 23.70
N SER A 100 11.09 3.12 24.58
CA SER A 100 11.80 4.35 24.19
C SER A 100 13.29 4.07 24.00
N LEU A 101 13.85 4.37 22.83
CA LEU A 101 15.27 4.11 22.53
C LEU A 101 16.25 4.96 23.39
N GLY A 102 15.78 6.06 23.99
CA GLY A 102 16.44 6.85 25.05
C GLY A 102 17.71 7.62 24.64
N ARG A 103 18.57 7.04 23.80
CA ARG A 103 19.84 7.58 23.32
C ARG A 103 19.85 7.66 21.81
N ALA A 104 20.45 8.72 21.26
CA ALA A 104 20.59 8.90 19.82
C ALA A 104 21.32 7.72 19.14
N GLY A 105 22.36 7.16 19.78
CA GLY A 105 23.13 6.03 19.25
C GLY A 105 22.34 4.71 19.12
N SER A 106 21.26 4.54 19.89
CA SER A 106 20.43 3.33 19.82
C SER A 106 19.69 3.25 18.47
N GLN A 107 19.32 4.38 17.85
CA GLN A 107 18.78 4.42 16.49
C GLN A 107 19.82 3.95 15.46
N CYS A 108 21.09 4.32 15.64
CA CYS A 108 22.18 3.94 14.75
C CYS A 108 22.45 2.42 14.82
N TRP A 109 22.32 1.80 16.00
CA TRP A 109 22.42 0.34 16.14
C TRP A 109 21.33 -0.42 15.39
N LEU A 110 20.16 0.20 15.16
CA LEU A 110 19.09 -0.31 14.31
C LEU A 110 19.33 -0.03 12.81
N GLY A 111 20.51 0.48 12.43
CA GLY A 111 20.86 0.81 11.04
C GLY A 111 20.21 2.10 10.51
N LYS A 112 19.51 2.88 11.34
CA LYS A 112 18.90 4.14 10.93
C LYS A 112 19.90 5.29 11.05
N ARG A 113 20.17 5.96 9.92
CA ARG A 113 21.03 7.15 9.87
C ARG A 113 20.25 8.41 10.28
N PRO A 114 20.91 9.42 10.86
CA PRO A 114 20.27 10.69 11.15
C PRO A 114 19.78 11.36 9.86
N VAL A 115 18.59 11.95 9.91
CA VAL A 115 17.97 12.67 8.80
C VAL A 115 17.92 14.16 9.14
N VAL A 116 18.38 15.00 8.21
CA VAL A 116 18.35 16.46 8.36
C VAL A 116 17.00 16.99 7.90
N ARG A 117 16.43 17.95 8.64
CA ARG A 117 15.16 18.60 8.25
C ARG A 117 15.38 19.47 7.02
N GLY A 118 14.47 19.40 6.05
CA GLY A 118 14.55 20.18 4.81
C GLY A 118 14.55 21.71 4.96
N VAL A 119 14.08 22.24 6.09
CA VAL A 119 14.13 23.68 6.41
C VAL A 119 15.56 24.18 6.66
N VAL A 120 16.45 23.28 7.09
CA VAL A 120 17.85 23.62 7.42
C VAL A 120 18.74 23.55 6.17
N MET A 121 18.26 22.95 5.09
CA MET A 121 19.03 22.75 3.86
C MET A 121 19.12 24.03 3.01
N ASN A 122 19.96 24.03 1.98
CA ASN A 122 20.02 25.16 1.04
C ASN A 122 18.79 25.17 0.11
N PRO A 123 18.42 26.33 -0.48
CA PRO A 123 17.33 26.41 -1.46
C PRO A 123 17.43 25.45 -2.65
N VAL A 124 18.66 25.07 -3.04
CA VAL A 124 18.94 24.09 -4.10
C VAL A 124 18.60 22.66 -3.66
N ASP A 125 18.87 22.33 -2.40
CA ASP A 125 18.78 20.97 -1.88
C ASP A 125 17.35 20.61 -1.43
N HIS A 126 16.59 21.61 -0.95
CA HIS A 126 15.22 21.40 -0.49
C HIS A 126 14.31 22.61 -0.80
N PRO A 127 13.05 22.39 -1.20
CA PRO A 127 12.09 23.47 -1.51
C PRO A 127 11.71 24.36 -0.31
N HIS A 128 12.07 23.95 0.91
CA HIS A 128 11.91 24.73 2.14
C HIS A 128 13.25 25.26 2.67
N GLY A 129 14.33 25.02 1.94
CA GLY A 129 15.67 25.43 2.35
C GLY A 129 15.92 26.92 2.14
N GLY A 130 16.79 27.48 2.96
CA GLY A 130 17.21 28.89 2.93
C GLY A 130 16.44 29.84 3.85
N GLY A 131 16.78 31.12 3.72
CA GLY A 131 16.34 32.22 4.60
C GLY A 131 17.51 32.78 5.42
N GLU A 132 17.41 34.05 5.84
CA GLU A 132 18.43 34.71 6.69
C GLU A 132 18.46 34.19 8.13
N GLY A 133 17.50 33.33 8.50
CA GLY A 133 17.37 32.72 9.81
C GLY A 133 16.38 31.56 9.80
N ARG A 134 15.72 31.29 10.94
CA ARG A 134 14.66 30.27 11.00
C ARG A 134 13.45 30.74 10.19
N ALA A 135 13.26 30.16 9.01
CA ALA A 135 12.13 30.49 8.13
C ALA A 135 10.93 29.55 8.37
N PRO A 136 9.68 30.07 8.31
CA PRO A 136 8.50 29.23 8.10
C PRO A 136 8.53 28.63 6.69
N ILE A 137 7.68 27.64 6.42
CA ILE A 137 7.62 26.90 5.13
C ILE A 137 7.48 27.82 3.90
N GLY A 138 6.87 29.01 4.05
CA GLY A 138 6.77 30.03 2.99
C GLY A 138 5.91 29.63 1.77
N ARG A 139 5.43 28.39 1.71
CA ARG A 139 4.56 27.84 0.67
C ARG A 139 3.19 27.47 1.24
N LYS A 140 2.15 27.53 0.40
CA LYS A 140 0.78 27.16 0.78
C LYS A 140 0.65 25.71 1.28
N LYS A 141 1.54 24.81 0.85
CA LYS A 141 1.56 23.39 1.26
C LYS A 141 2.99 22.93 1.52
N PRO A 142 3.22 22.08 2.54
CA PRO A 142 4.53 21.47 2.76
C PRO A 142 4.90 20.55 1.60
N THR A 143 6.13 20.65 1.12
CA THR A 143 6.69 19.86 0.02
C THR A 143 7.92 19.09 0.51
N THR A 144 7.98 17.76 0.34
CA THR A 144 9.25 17.02 0.45
C THR A 144 10.06 17.27 -0.81
N GLY A 145 11.38 17.32 -0.67
CA GLY A 145 12.30 17.33 -1.80
C GLY A 145 11.86 16.33 -2.87
N LEU A 146 11.44 16.86 -4.03
CA LEU A 146 10.88 16.17 -5.21
C LEU A 146 9.39 15.74 -5.20
N SER A 147 8.55 16.41 -4.40
CA SER A 147 7.07 16.37 -4.36
C SER A 147 6.46 15.41 -3.33
N CYS A 148 6.05 15.96 -2.18
CA CYS A 148 4.89 15.41 -1.46
C CYS A 148 3.76 16.43 -1.54
N ALA A 149 2.85 16.19 -2.44
CA ALA A 149 1.52 15.96 -1.94
C ALA A 149 1.36 14.45 -2.00
N TRP A 150 1.04 13.80 -0.88
CA TRP A 150 0.34 12.52 -0.93
C TRP A 150 -1.03 12.79 -1.54
N LYS A 151 -1.08 13.11 -2.83
CA LYS A 151 -2.33 13.05 -3.57
C LYS A 151 -2.61 11.56 -3.65
N LYS A 152 -3.69 11.11 -3.02
CA LYS A 152 -4.41 9.96 -3.55
C LYS A 152 -4.64 10.29 -5.02
N LYS A 153 -3.90 9.61 -5.89
CA LYS A 153 -4.12 9.70 -7.33
C LYS A 153 -5.39 8.89 -7.53
N GLU A 154 -6.55 9.54 -7.40
CA GLU A 154 -7.76 9.02 -8.01
C GLU A 154 -7.54 9.16 -9.52
N GLU A 155 -6.77 8.23 -10.08
CA GLU A 155 -6.78 7.99 -11.51
C GLU A 155 -8.19 7.48 -11.79
N LYS A 156 -9.10 8.38 -12.19
CA LYS A 156 -10.17 7.93 -13.08
C LYS A 156 -9.44 7.26 -14.23
N GLU A 157 -9.61 5.95 -14.40
CA GLU A 157 -8.92 5.15 -15.42
C GLU A 157 -9.22 5.76 -16.79
N ARG A 158 -8.32 6.66 -17.21
CA ARG A 158 -8.28 7.18 -18.56
C ARG A 158 -7.63 6.10 -19.39
N ILE A 159 -8.45 5.27 -20.01
CA ILE A 159 -7.97 4.22 -20.91
C ILE A 159 -7.46 4.92 -22.17
N VAL A 160 -6.14 4.93 -22.38
CA VAL A 160 -5.54 5.49 -23.59
C VAL A 160 -5.59 4.43 -24.68
N THR A 161 -6.07 4.80 -25.86
CA THR A 161 -6.17 3.88 -27.00
C THR A 161 -5.68 4.51 -28.30
N TRP A 162 -4.88 3.73 -29.02
CA TRP A 162 -4.52 3.99 -30.42
C TRP A 162 -5.47 3.31 -31.40
N SER A 163 -6.33 2.40 -30.92
CA SER A 163 -7.22 1.61 -31.77
C SER A 163 -8.48 2.40 -32.14
N ARG A 164 -8.36 3.25 -33.16
CA ARG A 164 -9.49 4.01 -33.73
C ARG A 164 -10.53 3.12 -34.42
N ALA A 165 -10.14 1.92 -34.84
CA ALA A 165 -11.01 1.00 -35.58
C ALA A 165 -11.92 0.14 -34.68
N SER A 166 -11.66 0.12 -33.36
CA SER A 166 -12.45 -0.65 -32.40
C SER A 166 -13.86 -0.11 -32.28
N THR A 167 -14.83 -1.03 -32.30
CA THR A 167 -16.25 -0.74 -32.08
C THR A 167 -16.52 -0.62 -30.58
N ILE A 168 -17.38 0.32 -30.19
CA ILE A 168 -17.78 0.52 -28.80
C ILE A 168 -18.75 -0.59 -28.38
N ILE A 169 -18.38 -1.30 -27.31
CA ILE A 169 -19.15 -2.40 -26.71
C ILE A 169 -19.92 -1.86 -25.49
N PRO A 170 -21.12 -2.36 -25.14
CA PRO A 170 -21.89 -1.89 -23.98
C PRO A 170 -21.14 -1.92 -22.64
N THR A 171 -20.17 -2.82 -22.48
CA THR A 171 -19.32 -2.90 -21.28
C THR A 171 -18.42 -1.67 -21.09
N MET A 172 -18.23 -0.87 -22.14
CA MET A 172 -17.39 0.32 -22.13
C MET A 172 -18.18 1.59 -21.71
N ILE A 173 -19.50 1.49 -21.53
CA ILE A 173 -20.35 2.61 -21.10
C ILE A 173 -19.86 3.11 -19.73
N GLY A 174 -19.78 4.43 -19.57
CA GLY A 174 -19.31 5.08 -18.33
C GLY A 174 -17.79 5.23 -18.21
N HIS A 175 -17.00 4.63 -19.11
CA HIS A 175 -15.55 4.80 -19.15
C HIS A 175 -15.15 6.05 -19.94
N THR A 176 -14.03 6.67 -19.57
CA THR A 176 -13.43 7.78 -20.31
C THR A 176 -12.25 7.26 -21.11
N ILE A 177 -12.40 7.18 -22.43
CA ILE A 177 -11.38 6.66 -23.33
C ILE A 177 -10.70 7.82 -24.03
N ALA A 178 -9.37 7.86 -23.97
CA ALA A 178 -8.57 8.86 -24.66
C ALA A 178 -8.16 8.30 -26.03
N ILE A 179 -8.79 8.79 -27.11
CA ILE A 179 -8.64 8.27 -28.48
C ILE A 179 -7.59 9.11 -29.22
N HIS A 180 -6.59 8.45 -29.80
CA HIS A 180 -5.53 9.13 -30.55
C HIS A 180 -6.05 9.77 -31.84
N ASN A 181 -5.72 11.04 -32.05
CA ASN A 181 -6.13 11.83 -33.20
C ASN A 181 -4.99 12.10 -34.21
N GLY A 182 -3.83 11.48 -34.02
CA GLY A 182 -2.62 11.72 -34.83
C GLY A 182 -1.62 12.68 -34.20
N LYS A 183 -2.06 13.52 -33.24
CA LYS A 183 -1.20 14.45 -32.47
C LYS A 183 -1.37 14.26 -30.97
N GLU A 184 -2.62 14.20 -30.51
CA GLU A 184 -2.98 14.08 -29.10
C GLU A 184 -4.08 13.04 -28.88
N HIS A 185 -4.31 12.67 -27.63
CA HIS A 185 -5.39 11.78 -27.24
C HIS A 185 -6.57 12.57 -26.67
N LEU A 186 -7.70 12.56 -27.38
CA LEU A 186 -8.92 13.27 -26.98
C LEU A 186 -9.70 12.42 -25.97
N PRO A 187 -9.92 12.89 -24.73
CA PRO A 187 -10.69 12.15 -23.73
C PRO A 187 -12.19 12.24 -24.04
N ILE A 188 -12.81 11.11 -24.35
CA ILE A 188 -14.22 11.00 -24.68
C ILE A 188 -14.89 10.04 -23.70
N SER A 189 -15.93 10.50 -23.02
CA SER A 189 -16.76 9.67 -22.14
C SER A 189 -17.80 8.90 -22.96
N ILE A 190 -17.79 7.57 -22.86
CA ILE A 190 -18.69 6.72 -23.63
C ILE A 190 -20.09 6.76 -23.04
N THR A 191 -21.06 7.11 -23.88
CA THR A 191 -22.50 7.05 -23.58
C THR A 191 -23.15 5.89 -24.32
N ASP A 192 -24.32 5.45 -23.86
CA ASP A 192 -25.07 4.34 -24.46
C ASP A 192 -25.36 4.53 -25.97
N ARG A 193 -25.58 5.78 -26.39
CA ARG A 193 -25.82 6.14 -27.80
C ARG A 193 -24.63 5.91 -28.73
N MET A 194 -23.44 5.69 -28.18
CA MET A 194 -22.20 5.49 -28.94
C MET A 194 -21.93 4.01 -29.22
N VAL A 195 -22.69 3.10 -28.62
CA VAL A 195 -22.56 1.65 -28.82
C VAL A 195 -22.78 1.31 -30.29
N GLY A 196 -21.90 0.47 -30.84
CA GLY A 196 -21.95 0.07 -32.26
C GLY A 196 -21.18 1.00 -33.21
N HIS A 197 -20.84 2.22 -32.79
CA HIS A 197 -19.98 3.12 -33.55
C HIS A 197 -18.50 2.83 -33.31
N LYS A 198 -17.63 3.23 -34.26
CA LYS A 198 -16.18 3.11 -34.11
C LYS A 198 -15.63 4.26 -33.27
N LEU A 199 -14.63 3.96 -32.43
CA LEU A 199 -13.93 4.96 -31.62
C LEU A 199 -13.39 6.14 -32.45
N GLY A 200 -12.91 5.88 -33.66
CA GLY A 200 -12.36 6.88 -34.57
C GLY A 200 -13.37 7.92 -35.08
N GLU A 201 -14.68 7.64 -35.07
CA GLU A 201 -15.72 8.59 -35.51
C GLU A 201 -15.81 9.79 -34.58
N PHE A 202 -15.50 9.59 -33.30
CA PHE A 202 -15.58 10.62 -32.27
C PHE A 202 -14.27 11.42 -32.11
N ALA A 203 -13.21 11.05 -32.84
CA ALA A 203 -11.89 11.71 -32.81
C ALA A 203 -11.45 12.12 -34.24
N PRO A 204 -11.70 13.38 -34.66
CA PRO A 204 -11.50 13.85 -36.04
C PRO A 204 -10.05 14.25 -36.35
N THR A 205 -9.39 13.55 -37.29
CA THR A 205 -7.93 13.65 -37.56
C THR A 205 -7.43 14.92 -38.23
N LEU A 206 -8.33 15.72 -38.80
CA LEU A 206 -7.97 16.95 -39.48
C LEU A 206 -8.75 18.09 -38.87
N THR A 207 -8.05 19.08 -38.34
CA THR A 207 -8.65 20.39 -38.10
C THR A 207 -8.77 21.08 -39.45
N PHE A 208 -10.00 21.32 -39.91
CA PHE A 208 -10.23 22.08 -41.12
C PHE A 208 -9.81 23.53 -40.91
N VAL A 209 -8.58 23.85 -41.31
CA VAL A 209 -8.09 25.22 -41.33
C VAL A 209 -8.63 25.87 -42.59
N ARG A 210 -9.70 26.68 -42.49
CA ARG A 210 -10.09 27.57 -43.59
C ARG A 210 -8.97 28.58 -43.78
N HIS A 211 -8.34 28.58 -44.96
CA HIS A 211 -7.59 29.75 -45.39
C HIS A 211 -8.57 30.93 -45.50
N ALA A 212 -8.35 31.97 -44.72
CA ALA A 212 -9.12 33.20 -44.83
C ALA A 212 -8.99 33.71 -46.26
N ARG A 213 -10.10 33.73 -47.02
CA ARG A 213 -10.13 34.46 -48.29
C ARG A 213 -9.98 35.93 -47.94
N ASN A 214 -8.82 36.51 -48.22
CA ASN A 214 -8.68 37.96 -48.22
C ASN A 214 -9.47 38.49 -49.42
N ASP A 215 -10.67 39.00 -49.18
CA ASP A 215 -11.46 39.73 -50.18
C ASP A 215 -10.75 41.05 -50.50
N LYS A 216 -9.79 41.04 -51.43
CA LYS A 216 -9.24 42.26 -52.06
C LYS A 216 -10.21 42.84 -53.09
N LYS A 217 -11.49 43.00 -52.76
CA LYS A 217 -12.46 43.70 -53.61
C LYS A 217 -13.28 44.70 -52.80
N SER A 218 -12.79 45.94 -52.85
CA SER A 218 -13.49 47.23 -52.78
C SER A 218 -12.80 48.22 -51.83
N ARG A 219 -11.79 48.92 -52.34
CA ARG A 219 -11.58 50.31 -51.93
C ARG A 219 -11.00 51.13 -53.08
N ARG A 220 -11.92 51.88 -53.70
CA ARG A 220 -11.80 52.91 -54.74
C ARG A 220 -11.52 52.41 -56.16
#